data_AF-A0A8S4B043-F1
#
_entry.id   AF-A0A8S4B043-F1
#
_cell.length_a   1.000
_cell.length_b   1.000
_cell.length_c   1.000
_cell.angle_alpha   90.00
_cell.angle_beta   90.00
_cell.angle_gamma   90.00
#
_symmetry.space_group_name_H-M   'P 1'
#
loop_
_entity.id
_entity.type
_entity.pdbx_description
1 polymer ?
#
loop_
_entity_poly.entity_id
_entity_poly.type
_entity_poly.pdbx_seq_one_letter_code
_entity_poly.pdbx_strand_id
1 'polypeptide(L)'
;MSLDSKRSKRRSRGSSRGSSGVLFSVALLLVVAMMAEPAAAQKQRAGGGSEKVPVLNIAVILGRTRYISDRDIRALWSKEDPIDVNVVTLLVNETDPKSIITHMCDLMSGTKIHGVVFGDGTDQEAIAQILDFISSQTLIPILGIHGGSSMIMADKSTSRALST
;
A
#
# COMPACT_ATOMS: atom_id res chain seq x y z
N MET A 1 -9.34 74.55 9.27
CA MET A 1 -10.50 75.30 9.78
C MET A 1 -11.56 75.34 8.68
N SER A 2 -12.85 75.34 9.05
CA SER A 2 -14.06 75.19 8.19
C SER A 2 -14.35 73.73 7.80
N LEU A 3 -15.25 72.96 8.41
CA LEU A 3 -16.61 73.11 8.95
C LEU A 3 -17.73 73.37 7.93
N ASP A 4 -18.75 72.51 8.07
CA ASP A 4 -20.16 72.57 7.64
C ASP A 4 -20.49 72.19 6.18
N SER A 5 -21.55 71.44 5.85
CA SER A 5 -22.81 71.20 6.57
C SER A 5 -23.65 70.07 5.93
N LYS A 6 -24.54 69.50 6.76
CA LYS A 6 -25.88 68.95 6.44
C LYS A 6 -26.00 67.73 5.50
N ARG A 7 -26.75 66.70 5.95
CA ARG A 7 -28.22 66.64 5.75
C ARG A 7 -28.85 65.31 6.22
N SER A 8 -29.67 65.43 7.27
CA SER A 8 -31.01 64.84 7.44
C SER A 8 -31.27 63.36 7.12
N LYS A 9 -31.41 62.56 8.18
CA LYS A 9 -32.67 61.94 8.67
C LYS A 9 -33.70 61.47 7.60
N ARG A 10 -33.99 60.17 7.56
CA ARG A 10 -35.34 59.59 7.79
C ARG A 10 -35.32 58.04 7.76
N ARG A 11 -35.95 57.44 8.77
CA ARG A 11 -36.37 56.04 8.83
C ARG A 11 -37.53 55.81 7.84
N SER A 12 -37.58 54.66 7.20
CA SER A 12 -38.84 53.97 6.91
C SER A 12 -38.62 52.47 6.76
N ARG A 13 -39.46 51.72 7.50
CA ARG A 13 -39.66 50.28 7.35
C ARG A 13 -40.33 50.01 6.00
N GLY A 14 -39.98 48.87 5.38
CA GLY A 14 -40.69 48.34 4.22
C GLY A 14 -40.41 46.85 4.07
N SER A 15 -41.35 46.02 4.51
CA SER A 15 -41.46 44.63 4.10
C SER A 15 -41.94 44.57 2.65
N SER A 16 -41.42 43.66 1.82
CA SER A 16 -42.18 42.50 1.34
C SER A 16 -41.46 41.76 0.21
N ARG A 17 -41.60 40.44 0.26
CA ARG A 17 -41.89 39.52 -0.85
C ARG A 17 -40.91 39.44 -2.02
N GLY A 18 -40.38 38.23 -2.22
CA GLY A 18 -40.21 37.71 -3.57
C GLY A 18 -38.94 36.89 -3.80
N SER A 19 -38.79 35.74 -3.14
CA SER A 19 -37.94 34.65 -3.67
C SER A 19 -38.31 33.31 -3.01
N SER A 20 -39.60 32.98 -3.01
CA SER A 20 -40.10 31.71 -2.46
C SER A 20 -39.97 30.54 -3.45
N GLY A 21 -39.70 30.78 -4.73
CA GLY A 21 -39.60 29.71 -5.74
C GLY A 21 -38.29 28.90 -5.67
N VAL A 22 -37.17 29.57 -5.39
CA VAL A 22 -35.84 28.92 -5.41
C VAL A 22 -35.65 28.04 -4.18
N LEU A 23 -36.10 28.51 -3.01
CA LEU A 23 -36.00 27.75 -1.76
C LEU A 23 -36.90 26.49 -1.77
N PHE A 24 -38.11 26.58 -2.34
CA PHE A 24 -38.96 25.41 -2.52
C PHE A 24 -38.37 24.40 -3.51
N SER A 25 -37.73 24.88 -4.59
CA SER A 25 -37.09 24.02 -5.58
C SER A 25 -35.91 23.24 -5.00
N VAL A 26 -35.05 23.90 -4.22
CA VAL A 26 -33.91 23.24 -3.57
C VAL A 26 -34.37 22.27 -2.48
N ALA A 27 -35.38 22.65 -1.68
CA ALA A 27 -35.95 21.75 -0.67
C ALA A 27 -36.60 20.51 -1.31
N LEU A 28 -37.31 20.67 -2.43
CA LEU A 28 -37.89 19.54 -3.16
C LEU A 28 -36.81 18.64 -3.76
N LEU A 29 -35.73 19.20 -4.31
CA LEU A 29 -34.58 18.44 -4.82
C LEU A 29 -33.89 17.63 -3.72
N LEU A 30 -33.70 18.21 -2.53
CA LEU A 30 -33.11 17.50 -1.39
C LEU A 30 -34.03 16.40 -0.86
N VAL A 31 -35.34 16.63 -0.81
CA VAL A 31 -36.31 15.59 -0.43
C VAL A 31 -36.35 14.47 -1.47
N VAL A 32 -36.31 14.78 -2.76
CA VAL A 32 -36.22 13.76 -3.84
C VAL A 32 -34.90 12.98 -3.76
N ALA A 33 -33.78 13.63 -3.45
CA ALA A 33 -32.49 12.97 -3.27
C ALA A 33 -32.43 12.07 -2.03
N MET A 34 -33.14 12.41 -0.95
CA MET A 34 -33.24 11.60 0.27
C MET A 34 -34.25 10.46 0.16
N MET A 35 -35.24 10.57 -0.73
CA MET A 35 -36.23 9.52 -1.01
C MET A 35 -35.84 8.61 -2.20
N ALA A 36 -34.70 8.87 -2.84
CA ALA A 36 -34.13 8.00 -3.86
C ALA A 36 -33.40 6.82 -3.19
N GLU A 37 -34.19 5.82 -2.81
CA GLU A 37 -33.70 4.52 -2.36
C GLU A 37 -32.79 3.89 -3.42
N PRO A 38 -31.59 3.38 -3.10
CA PRO A 38 -30.71 2.72 -4.05
C PRO A 38 -31.18 1.29 -4.29
N ALA A 39 -32.38 1.13 -4.85
CA ALA A 39 -32.93 -0.15 -5.28
C ALA A 39 -32.38 -0.53 -6.67
N ALA A 40 -31.07 -0.59 -6.82
CA ALA A 40 -30.40 -1.14 -8.01
C ALA A 40 -28.96 -1.61 -7.74
N ALA A 41 -28.69 -2.26 -6.61
CA ALA A 41 -27.56 -3.17 -6.50
C ALA A 41 -28.02 -4.57 -6.94
N GLN A 42 -27.99 -4.75 -8.27
CA GLN A 42 -28.25 -5.99 -8.98
C GLN A 42 -27.42 -7.15 -8.41
N LYS A 43 -28.08 -8.03 -7.67
CA LYS A 43 -27.97 -9.50 -7.74
C LYS A 43 -26.75 -10.03 -8.52
N GLN A 44 -25.59 -10.08 -7.87
CA GLN A 44 -24.60 -11.13 -8.13
C GLN A 44 -24.61 -12.10 -6.94
N ARG A 45 -25.63 -12.95 -6.92
CA ARG A 45 -25.62 -14.20 -6.14
C ARG A 45 -25.63 -15.34 -7.14
N ALA A 46 -24.44 -15.85 -7.46
CA ALA A 46 -24.21 -17.24 -7.89
C ALA A 46 -22.70 -17.43 -8.14
N GLY A 47 -21.98 -17.65 -7.05
CA GLY A 47 -20.64 -18.19 -7.06
C GLY A 47 -20.36 -18.66 -5.66
N GLY A 48 -20.81 -19.87 -5.31
CA GLY A 48 -20.35 -20.55 -4.12
C GLY A 48 -18.85 -20.76 -4.26
N GLY A 49 -18.05 -19.82 -3.77
CA GLY A 49 -16.63 -19.95 -3.59
C GLY A 49 -16.39 -19.91 -2.10
N SER A 50 -15.78 -20.95 -1.54
CA SER A 50 -15.08 -20.83 -0.26
C SER A 50 -14.39 -19.48 -0.21
N GLU A 51 -14.59 -18.70 0.86
CA GLU A 51 -13.71 -17.57 1.13
C GLU A 51 -12.28 -18.09 1.10
N LYS A 52 -11.58 -17.86 -0.01
CA LYS A 52 -10.17 -18.23 -0.12
C LYS A 52 -9.45 -17.18 0.70
N VAL A 53 -9.03 -17.59 1.91
CA VAL A 53 -8.11 -16.82 2.74
C VAL A 53 -6.96 -16.36 1.84
N PRO A 54 -6.64 -15.06 1.80
CA PRO A 54 -5.54 -14.57 0.96
C PRO A 54 -4.23 -15.21 1.45
N VAL A 55 -3.50 -15.83 0.51
CA VAL A 55 -2.21 -16.47 0.80
C VAL A 55 -1.07 -15.51 0.51
N LEU A 56 -0.26 -15.22 1.50
CA LEU A 56 0.94 -14.38 1.42
C LEU A 56 2.18 -15.27 1.27
N ASN A 57 2.71 -15.36 0.05
CA ASN A 57 3.99 -16.04 -0.20
C ASN A 57 5.19 -15.17 0.19
N ILE A 58 5.95 -15.60 1.18
CA ILE A 58 7.21 -14.99 1.62
C ILE A 58 8.35 -15.92 1.28
N ALA A 59 9.36 -15.42 0.58
CA ALA A 59 10.58 -16.18 0.33
C ALA A 59 11.64 -15.87 1.39
N VAL A 60 12.34 -16.89 1.84
CA VAL A 60 13.46 -16.78 2.77
C VAL A 60 14.70 -17.35 2.09
N ILE A 61 15.65 -16.49 1.76
CA ILE A 61 16.88 -16.85 1.06
C ILE A 61 18.06 -16.75 2.02
N LEU A 62 18.79 -17.85 2.12
CA LEU A 62 19.91 -18.02 3.03
C LEU A 62 21.18 -18.27 2.20
N GLY A 63 22.05 -17.28 2.13
CA GLY A 63 23.27 -17.31 1.34
C GLY A 63 24.49 -17.67 2.16
N ARG A 64 25.13 -18.83 1.93
CA ARG A 64 26.31 -19.26 2.71
C ARG A 64 26.07 -19.33 4.23
N THR A 65 24.81 -19.46 4.64
CA THR A 65 24.41 -19.60 6.05
C THR A 65 23.80 -20.97 6.30
N ARG A 66 23.50 -21.28 7.56
CA ARG A 66 22.85 -22.52 7.96
C ARG A 66 21.37 -22.54 7.54
N TYR A 67 20.90 -23.69 7.06
CA TYR A 67 19.51 -23.89 6.71
C TYR A 67 18.58 -23.75 7.93
N ILE A 68 17.43 -23.10 7.74
CA ILE A 68 16.34 -22.99 8.73
C ILE A 68 15.15 -23.73 8.16
N SER A 69 14.48 -24.56 8.96
CA SER A 69 13.33 -25.32 8.46
C SER A 69 12.07 -24.46 8.38
N ASP A 70 11.24 -24.71 7.36
CA ASP A 70 9.94 -24.05 7.19
C ASP A 70 9.05 -24.16 8.43
N ARG A 71 9.19 -25.26 9.20
CA ARG A 71 8.43 -25.48 10.44
C ARG A 71 8.83 -24.47 11.50
N ASP A 72 10.12 -24.20 11.65
CA ASP A 72 10.63 -23.28 12.66
C ASP A 72 10.19 -21.84 12.33
N ILE A 73 10.19 -21.48 11.05
CA ILE A 73 9.71 -20.16 10.58
C ILE A 73 8.20 -20.04 10.76
N ARG A 74 7.42 -21.06 10.39
CA ARG A 74 5.96 -21.06 10.59
C ARG A 74 5.56 -21.05 12.06
N ALA A 75 6.37 -21.64 12.94
CA ALA A 75 6.14 -21.58 14.38
C ALA A 75 6.25 -20.15 14.95
N LEU A 76 6.93 -19.24 14.26
CA LEU A 76 6.98 -17.81 14.63
C LEU A 76 5.71 -17.05 14.22
N TRP A 77 4.91 -17.60 13.30
CA TRP A 77 3.68 -16.98 12.83
C TRP A 77 2.46 -17.58 13.55
N SER A 78 1.65 -16.72 14.16
CA SER A 78 0.44 -17.15 14.87
C SER A 78 -0.69 -17.41 13.87
N LYS A 79 -1.49 -18.46 14.10
CA LYS A 79 -2.62 -18.81 13.21
C LYS A 79 -3.82 -17.88 13.34
N GLU A 80 -3.78 -16.94 14.28
CA GLU A 80 -4.85 -15.99 14.56
C GLU A 80 -4.98 -14.87 13.53
N ASP A 81 -3.98 -14.69 12.66
CA ASP A 81 -4.07 -13.70 11.59
C ASP A 81 -5.00 -14.15 10.46
N PRO A 82 -5.82 -13.24 9.89
CA PRO A 82 -6.76 -13.56 8.81
C PRO A 82 -6.08 -13.84 7.45
N ILE A 83 -4.75 -13.97 7.43
CA ILE A 83 -3.92 -14.16 6.23
C ILE A 83 -3.12 -15.44 6.43
N ASP A 84 -3.19 -16.35 5.43
CA ASP A 84 -2.38 -17.57 5.43
C ASP A 84 -1.01 -17.25 4.85
N VAL A 85 0.07 -17.53 5.59
CA VAL A 85 1.44 -17.25 5.15
C VAL A 85 2.08 -18.53 4.63
N ASN A 86 2.50 -18.50 3.37
CA ASN A 86 3.28 -19.56 2.76
C ASN A 86 4.75 -19.15 2.69
N VAL A 87 5.61 -19.89 3.39
CA VAL A 87 7.05 -19.65 3.41
C VAL A 87 7.73 -20.54 2.37
N VAL A 88 8.57 -19.94 1.52
CA VAL A 88 9.40 -20.63 0.52
C VAL A 88 10.87 -20.42 0.88
N THR A 89 11.53 -21.46 1.38
CA THR A 89 12.94 -21.37 1.81
C THR A 89 13.89 -21.81 0.69
N LEU A 90 14.92 -21.01 0.42
CA LEU A 90 15.97 -21.29 -0.57
C LEU A 90 17.35 -21.13 0.06
N LEU A 91 18.21 -22.14 -0.09
CA LEU A 91 19.60 -22.07 0.30
C LEU A 91 20.47 -21.84 -0.94
N VAL A 92 21.31 -20.80 -0.89
CA VAL A 92 22.21 -20.44 -2.00
C VAL A 92 23.66 -20.47 -1.54
N ASN A 93 24.54 -21.06 -2.33
CA ASN A 93 25.96 -21.20 -2.00
C ASN A 93 26.79 -20.03 -2.56
N GLU A 94 26.32 -19.43 -3.64
CA GLU A 94 26.98 -18.33 -4.34
C GLU A 94 26.17 -17.05 -4.15
N THR A 95 26.85 -16.00 -3.72
CA THR A 95 26.28 -14.67 -3.40
C THR A 95 26.87 -13.59 -4.31
N ASP A 96 27.41 -13.96 -5.47
CA ASP A 96 27.79 -12.98 -6.49
C ASP A 96 26.53 -12.36 -7.14
N PRO A 97 26.63 -11.14 -7.71
CA PRO A 97 25.46 -10.43 -8.23
C PRO A 97 24.67 -11.21 -9.29
N LYS A 98 25.36 -11.99 -10.14
CA LYS A 98 24.71 -12.77 -11.20
C LYS A 98 23.89 -13.91 -10.60
N SER A 99 24.47 -14.65 -9.66
CA SER A 99 23.79 -15.75 -8.97
C SER A 99 22.58 -15.26 -8.17
N ILE A 100 22.71 -14.14 -7.44
CA ILE A 100 21.58 -13.54 -6.69
C ILE A 100 20.44 -13.15 -7.64
N ILE A 101 20.71 -12.44 -8.73
CA ILE A 101 19.68 -12.08 -9.71
C ILE A 101 19.00 -13.34 -10.25
N THR A 102 19.78 -14.35 -10.64
CA THR A 102 19.25 -15.58 -11.24
C THR A 102 18.33 -16.30 -10.26
N HIS A 103 18.76 -16.52 -9.03
CA HIS A 103 17.95 -17.16 -8.00
C HIS A 103 16.66 -16.39 -7.69
N MET A 104 16.72 -15.06 -7.67
CA MET A 104 15.54 -14.22 -7.47
C MET A 104 14.57 -14.32 -8.65
N CYS A 105 15.08 -14.27 -9.88
CA CYS A 105 14.27 -14.45 -11.09
C CYS A 105 13.60 -15.83 -11.13
N ASP A 106 14.34 -16.90 -10.82
CA ASP A 106 13.82 -18.26 -10.79
C ASP A 106 12.68 -18.40 -9.76
N LEU A 107 12.91 -17.90 -8.54
CA LEU A 107 11.92 -17.88 -7.46
C LEU A 107 10.64 -17.13 -7.86
N MET A 108 10.78 -15.95 -8.47
CA MET A 108 9.67 -15.13 -8.93
C MET A 108 8.92 -15.76 -10.12
N SER A 109 9.60 -16.55 -10.95
CA SER A 109 8.99 -17.25 -12.08
C SER A 109 8.15 -18.46 -11.64
N GLY A 110 8.56 -19.14 -10.57
CA GLY A 110 7.90 -20.35 -10.08
C GLY A 110 6.70 -20.07 -9.19
N THR A 111 6.77 -19.01 -8.38
CA THR A 111 5.70 -18.65 -7.43
C THR A 111 5.55 -17.15 -7.32
N LYS A 112 4.31 -16.68 -7.12
CA LYS A 112 4.05 -15.25 -6.90
C LYS A 112 4.50 -14.86 -5.50
N ILE A 113 5.74 -14.39 -5.38
CA ILE A 113 6.32 -13.88 -4.14
C ILE A 113 5.82 -12.48 -3.84
N HIS A 114 5.49 -12.22 -2.58
CA HIS A 114 5.03 -10.92 -2.10
C HIS A 114 6.08 -10.19 -1.26
N GLY A 115 7.06 -10.91 -0.72
CA GLY A 115 8.16 -10.35 0.03
C GLY A 115 9.32 -11.33 0.11
N VAL A 116 10.53 -10.81 0.26
CA VAL A 116 11.75 -11.63 0.37
C VAL A 116 12.49 -11.23 1.64
N VAL A 117 12.91 -12.23 2.40
CA VAL A 117 13.87 -12.10 3.48
C VAL A 117 15.18 -12.68 3.00
N PHE A 118 16.26 -11.92 3.09
CA PHE A 118 17.57 -12.34 2.62
C PHE A 118 18.57 -12.25 3.77
N GLY A 119 19.35 -13.29 3.97
CA GLY A 119 20.47 -13.27 4.90
C GLY A 119 21.65 -13.99 4.29
N ASP A 120 22.82 -13.40 4.37
CA ASP A 120 24.06 -13.99 3.85
C ASP A 120 25.15 -14.08 4.92
N GLY A 121 26.09 -15.01 4.73
CA GLY A 121 27.24 -15.21 5.61
C GLY A 121 28.48 -14.41 5.17
N THR A 122 28.31 -13.35 4.38
CA THR A 122 29.41 -12.48 3.93
C THR A 122 29.30 -11.11 4.58
N ASP A 123 30.36 -10.31 4.50
CA ASP A 123 30.35 -8.91 4.96
C ASP A 123 30.43 -7.93 3.78
N GLN A 124 29.88 -8.31 2.61
CA GLN A 124 29.97 -7.51 1.39
C GLN A 124 28.75 -6.59 1.22
N GLU A 125 28.96 -5.27 1.32
CA GLU A 125 27.93 -4.24 1.06
C GLU A 125 27.29 -4.35 -0.34
N ALA A 126 28.02 -4.91 -1.31
CA ALA A 126 27.52 -5.13 -2.66
C ALA A 126 26.23 -5.96 -2.69
N ILE A 127 26.02 -6.82 -1.69
CA ILE A 127 24.79 -7.63 -1.56
C ILE A 127 23.59 -6.74 -1.23
N ALA A 128 23.69 -5.84 -0.26
CA ALA A 128 22.60 -4.90 0.03
C ALA A 128 22.27 -4.05 -1.22
N GLN A 129 23.29 -3.62 -1.96
CA GLN A 129 23.11 -2.80 -3.18
C GLN A 129 22.38 -3.54 -4.29
N ILE A 130 22.74 -4.80 -4.55
CA ILE A 130 22.05 -5.58 -5.58
C ILE A 130 20.62 -5.92 -5.17
N LEU A 131 20.37 -6.18 -3.88
CA LEU A 131 19.01 -6.38 -3.36
C LEU A 131 18.18 -5.11 -3.49
N ASP A 132 18.77 -3.93 -3.27
CA ASP A 132 18.09 -2.65 -3.48
C ASP A 132 17.70 -2.45 -4.95
N PHE A 133 18.64 -2.74 -5.87
CA PHE A 133 18.38 -2.75 -7.30
C PHE A 133 17.21 -3.68 -7.64
N ILE A 134 17.24 -4.93 -7.19
CA ILE A 134 16.17 -5.90 -7.47
C ILE A 134 14.84 -5.44 -6.90
N SER A 135 14.80 -4.94 -5.66
CA SER A 135 13.58 -4.40 -5.05
C SER A 135 13.01 -3.24 -5.87
N SER A 136 13.87 -2.36 -6.40
CA SER A 136 13.46 -1.23 -7.24
C SER A 136 12.89 -1.64 -8.61
N GLN A 137 13.32 -2.78 -9.16
CA GLN A 137 12.85 -3.32 -10.43
C GLN A 137 11.58 -4.16 -10.27
N THR A 138 11.47 -4.88 -9.16
CA THR A 138 10.38 -5.85 -8.93
C THR A 138 9.21 -5.27 -8.16
N LEU A 139 9.44 -4.16 -7.45
CA LEU A 139 8.52 -3.59 -6.47
C LEU A 139 8.17 -4.56 -5.33
N ILE A 140 8.96 -5.62 -5.16
CA ILE A 140 8.84 -6.55 -4.03
C ILE A 140 9.70 -6.01 -2.88
N PRO A 141 9.16 -5.94 -1.65
CA PRO A 141 9.94 -5.59 -0.47
C PRO A 141 10.95 -6.70 -0.16
N ILE A 142 12.21 -6.30 0.00
CA ILE A 142 13.31 -7.19 0.38
C ILE A 142 13.88 -6.73 1.72
N LEU A 143 13.97 -7.64 2.69
CA LEU A 143 14.51 -7.39 4.02
C LEU A 143 15.82 -8.17 4.22
N GLY A 144 16.92 -7.44 4.40
CA GLY A 144 18.20 -8.00 4.81
C GLY A 144 18.26 -8.25 6.32
N ILE A 145 18.60 -9.46 6.74
CA ILE A 145 18.60 -9.85 8.17
C ILE A 145 19.99 -10.22 8.72
N HIS A 146 20.96 -10.53 7.85
CA HIS A 146 22.28 -10.98 8.27
C HIS A 146 23.35 -10.74 7.20
N GLY A 147 24.59 -10.45 7.63
CA GLY A 147 25.73 -10.27 6.74
C GLY A 147 25.65 -8.99 5.89
N GLY A 148 26.18 -9.07 4.66
CA GLY A 148 26.28 -7.97 3.72
C GLY A 148 24.92 -7.39 3.33
N SER A 149 23.87 -8.23 3.28
CA SER A 149 22.49 -7.82 3.02
C SER A 149 21.88 -6.97 4.11
N SER A 150 22.38 -7.05 5.35
CA SER A 150 21.93 -6.23 6.48
C SER A 150 22.73 -4.93 6.65
N MET A 151 23.70 -4.67 5.77
CA MET A 151 24.53 -3.48 5.89
C MET A 151 23.75 -2.24 5.44
N ILE A 152 23.97 -1.12 6.14
CA ILE A 152 23.27 0.14 5.89
C ILE A 152 23.83 0.77 4.61
N MET A 153 22.94 1.04 3.67
CA MET A 153 23.28 1.75 2.42
C MET A 153 23.08 3.26 2.55
N ALA A 154 23.72 4.01 1.66
CA ALA A 154 23.44 5.42 1.45
C ALA A 154 21.99 5.63 0.98
N ASP A 155 21.51 6.88 1.11
CA ASP A 155 20.09 7.22 0.97
C ASP A 155 19.46 6.70 -0.34
N LYS A 156 18.29 6.07 -0.19
CA LYS A 156 17.50 5.55 -1.31
C LYS A 156 16.69 6.71 -1.87
N SER A 157 17.34 7.54 -2.70
CA SER A 157 16.73 8.77 -3.23
C SER A 157 15.32 8.52 -3.80
N THR A 158 14.32 9.15 -3.18
CA THR A 158 12.89 9.02 -3.50
C THR A 158 12.54 9.83 -4.76
N SER A 159 13.08 9.45 -5.91
CA SER A 159 12.73 10.04 -7.21
C SER A 159 11.35 9.62 -7.74
N ARG A 160 10.50 9.00 -6.92
CA ARG A 160 9.17 8.47 -7.31
C ARG A 160 7.96 9.11 -6.58
N ALA A 161 8.13 10.27 -5.96
CA ALA A 161 7.01 10.96 -5.28
C ALA A 161 6.47 12.21 -6.01
N LEU A 162 6.86 12.48 -7.27
CA LEU A 162 6.37 13.65 -8.01
C LEU A 162 6.17 13.36 -9.50
N SER A 163 5.20 12.51 -9.83
CA SER A 163 4.57 12.51 -11.15
C SER A 163 3.20 11.82 -11.08
N THR A 164 2.22 12.53 -10.52
CA THR A 164 0.79 12.51 -10.89
C THR A 164 0.07 13.60 -10.11
#